data_AF-A0A3C0UVY1-F1
#
_entry.id   AF-A0A3C0UVY1-F1
#
_cell.length_a   1.000
_cell.length_b   1.000
_cell.length_c   1.000
_cell.angle_alpha   90.00
_cell.angle_beta   90.00
_cell.angle_gamma   90.00
#
_symmetry.space_group_name_H-M   'P 1'
#
loop_
_entity.id
_entity.type
_entity.pdbx_description
1 polymer ?
#
loop_
_entity_poly.entity_id
_entity_poly.type
_entity_poly.pdbx_seq_one_letter_code
_entity_poly.pdbx_strand_id
1 'polypeptide(L)'
;MARRYFNQRYLFLVLFVALFPWLYGVSKHSAFYNGWRHTTFIYPPLLALTAVGFEYFFRRLGGVGQKALAGVLAVLVALPLWFMIKNHPYQYTYYNELTGGTKGAFANYETDYFGVSTREIADWMKTNIPNIQKDTVVIASDYFVPLKDYFTDYPKLKMAYRRYYQRSEFDWDYGVFLTGHLNPSHFRNAGVFPPAGTIHKIEVNGATIGLVIKRISKDDFMGIQLIKQGKIAESIPYLEKARQLDPNNEVVRLYLANAYVNVGKFNESLQECQKALEIFPEYLGAMTTMAIAYINLNQNDNAVFMLNEVLSQDPTNRDAAQYLAIAYERQGNTAAANQIRAQLQQQQ
;
A
#
# COMPACT_ATOMS: atom_id res chain seq x y z
N MET A 1 21.51 -5.44 49.98
CA MET A 1 21.47 -3.96 50.02
C MET A 1 20.61 -3.32 48.90
N ALA A 2 19.58 -4.00 48.38
CA ALA A 2 18.68 -3.47 47.33
C ALA A 2 17.23 -3.22 47.80
N ARG A 3 16.94 -3.43 49.10
CA ARG A 3 15.59 -3.31 49.68
C ARG A 3 15.16 -1.88 50.02
N ARG A 4 16.00 -0.87 49.79
CA ARG A 4 15.81 0.48 50.37
C ARG A 4 15.58 1.63 49.38
N TYR A 5 15.45 1.37 48.08
CA TYR A 5 15.46 2.44 47.08
C TYR A 5 14.09 2.82 46.51
N PHE A 6 13.05 1.98 46.61
CA PHE A 6 11.72 2.34 46.08
C PHE A 6 10.59 1.82 46.99
N ASN A 7 9.71 2.73 47.39
CA ASN A 7 8.45 2.37 48.05
C ASN A 7 7.61 1.55 47.06
N GLN A 8 7.29 0.31 47.43
CA GLN A 8 6.56 -0.64 46.59
C GLN A 8 5.23 -0.07 46.07
N ARG A 9 4.57 0.80 46.85
CA ARG A 9 3.33 1.47 46.42
C ARG A 9 3.57 2.43 45.26
N TYR A 10 4.66 3.21 45.30
CA TYR A 10 5.01 4.11 44.19
C TYR A 10 5.47 3.33 42.96
N LEU A 11 6.25 2.26 43.14
CA LEU A 11 6.66 1.42 42.01
C LEU A 11 5.44 0.77 41.33
N PHE A 12 4.48 0.29 42.11
CA PHE A 12 3.22 -0.24 41.59
C PHE A 12 2.45 0.82 40.81
N LEU A 13 2.32 2.05 41.34
CA LEU A 13 1.64 3.14 40.64
C LEU A 13 2.32 3.48 39.31
N VAL A 14 3.66 3.57 39.29
CA VAL A 14 4.41 3.84 38.06
C VAL A 14 4.22 2.71 37.04
N LEU A 15 4.29 1.45 37.48
CA LEU A 15 4.00 0.28 36.63
C LEU A 15 2.58 0.31 36.07
N PHE A 16 1.61 0.63 36.93
CA PHE A 16 0.21 0.71 36.54
C PHE A 16 0.00 1.82 35.50
N VAL A 17 0.47 3.03 35.75
CA VAL A 17 0.31 4.15 34.79
C VAL A 17 1.06 3.89 33.48
N ALA A 18 2.21 3.21 33.52
CA ALA A 18 2.95 2.87 32.31
C ALA A 18 2.27 1.78 31.46
N LEU A 19 1.69 0.75 32.09
CA LEU A 19 1.24 -0.47 31.40
C LEU A 19 -0.28 -0.54 31.22
N PHE A 20 -1.07 -0.12 32.21
CA PHE A 20 -2.52 -0.28 32.20
C PHE A 20 -3.20 0.44 31.04
N PRO A 21 -2.92 1.71 30.72
CA PRO A 21 -3.59 2.40 29.61
C PRO A 21 -3.36 1.70 28.27
N TRP A 22 -2.15 1.19 28.05
CA TRP A 22 -1.80 0.43 26.86
C TRP A 22 -2.51 -0.93 26.82
N LEU A 23 -2.41 -1.72 27.89
CA LEU A 23 -3.09 -3.03 27.99
C LEU A 23 -4.60 -2.89 27.85
N TYR A 24 -5.19 -1.85 28.44
CA TYR A 24 -6.61 -1.56 28.33
C TYR A 24 -6.99 -1.25 26.89
N GLY A 25 -6.25 -0.37 26.22
CA GLY A 25 -6.46 -0.03 24.81
C GLY A 25 -6.40 -1.26 23.88
N VAL A 26 -5.41 -2.14 24.09
CA VAL A 26 -5.28 -3.42 23.36
C VAL A 26 -6.47 -4.33 23.65
N SER A 27 -6.84 -4.52 24.92
CA SER A 27 -7.95 -5.41 25.31
C SER A 27 -9.31 -4.96 24.77
N LYS A 28 -9.47 -3.65 24.55
CA LYS A 28 -10.69 -3.06 23.98
C LYS A 28 -10.67 -2.97 22.46
N HIS A 29 -9.62 -3.44 21.81
CA HIS A 29 -9.42 -3.26 20.37
C HIS A 29 -9.64 -1.79 19.95
N SER A 30 -9.16 -0.85 20.77
CA SER A 30 -9.44 0.58 20.58
C SER A 30 -8.77 1.10 19.31
N ALA A 31 -9.51 1.87 18.53
CA ALA A 31 -8.99 2.51 17.33
C ALA A 31 -8.10 3.72 17.69
N PHE A 32 -6.79 3.55 17.59
CA PHE A 32 -5.83 4.64 17.77
C PHE A 32 -5.59 5.36 16.44
N TYR A 33 -6.35 6.43 16.19
CA TYR A 33 -6.36 7.19 14.92
C TYR A 33 -4.99 7.74 14.48
N ASN A 34 -4.09 7.99 15.44
CA ASN A 34 -2.70 8.47 15.22
C ASN A 34 -1.68 7.53 15.88
N GLY A 35 -2.04 6.24 16.01
CA GLY A 35 -1.23 5.22 16.66
C GLY A 35 -0.85 5.57 18.11
N TRP A 36 0.41 5.29 18.46
CA TRP A 36 0.95 5.45 19.81
C TRP A 36 0.95 6.89 20.34
N ARG A 37 0.70 7.91 19.50
CA ARG A 37 0.67 9.31 19.94
C ARG A 37 -0.38 9.55 21.03
N HIS A 38 -1.47 8.80 21.01
CA HIS A 38 -2.54 8.89 21.99
C HIS A 38 -2.14 8.38 23.37
N THR A 39 -1.02 7.68 23.49
CA THR A 39 -0.50 7.12 24.75
C THR A 39 0.78 7.80 25.20
N THR A 40 1.17 8.95 24.66
CA THR A 40 2.43 9.66 25.02
C THR A 40 2.58 9.97 26.50
N PHE A 41 1.47 10.10 27.24
CA PHE A 41 1.46 10.30 28.68
C PHE A 41 2.04 9.10 29.47
N ILE A 42 2.17 7.91 28.86
CA ILE A 42 2.84 6.76 29.49
C ILE A 42 4.36 6.83 29.37
N TYR A 43 4.92 7.71 28.54
CA TYR A 43 6.36 7.78 28.36
C TYR A 43 7.15 8.21 29.60
N PRO A 44 6.75 9.26 30.35
CA PRO A 44 7.46 9.61 31.58
C PRO A 44 7.55 8.46 32.61
N PRO A 45 6.45 7.75 32.97
CA PRO A 45 6.56 6.62 33.88
C PRO A 45 7.32 5.43 33.27
N LEU A 46 7.20 5.18 31.97
CA LEU A 46 7.99 4.15 31.29
C LEU A 46 9.50 4.44 31.35
N LEU A 47 9.91 5.69 31.10
CA LEU A 47 11.29 6.15 31.21
C LEU A 47 11.83 5.98 32.64
N ALA A 48 11.03 6.32 33.65
CA ALA A 48 11.40 6.10 35.05
C ALA A 48 11.63 4.61 35.34
N LEU A 49 10.74 3.72 34.86
CA LEU A 49 10.91 2.27 35.00
C LEU A 49 12.14 1.76 34.27
N THR A 50 12.38 2.23 33.05
CA THR A 50 13.57 1.86 32.28
C THR A 50 14.84 2.29 32.99
N ALA A 51 14.90 3.51 33.53
CA ALA A 51 16.06 4.02 34.27
C ALA A 51 16.34 3.17 35.53
N VAL A 52 15.32 2.91 36.33
CA VAL A 52 15.43 2.09 37.55
C VAL A 52 15.82 0.65 37.21
N GLY A 53 15.18 0.05 36.21
CA GLY A 53 15.51 -1.29 35.74
C GLY A 53 16.94 -1.38 35.23
N PHE A 54 17.33 -0.43 34.38
CA PHE A 54 18.68 -0.35 33.84
C PHE A 54 19.72 -0.23 34.96
N GLU A 55 19.55 0.69 35.91
CA GLU A 55 20.45 0.85 37.06
C GLU A 55 20.54 -0.44 37.88
N TYR A 56 19.39 -1.07 38.15
CA TYR A 56 19.31 -2.31 38.91
C TYR A 56 20.08 -3.46 38.26
N PHE A 57 19.93 -3.65 36.94
CA PHE A 57 20.65 -4.70 36.21
C PHE A 57 22.12 -4.35 36.01
N PHE A 58 22.43 -3.10 35.66
CA PHE A 58 23.80 -2.62 35.40
C PHE A 58 24.71 -2.79 36.61
N ARG A 59 24.22 -2.51 37.83
CA ARG A 59 24.98 -2.69 39.08
C ARG A 59 25.26 -4.17 39.43
N ARG A 60 24.54 -5.12 38.83
CA ARG A 60 24.76 -6.56 39.02
C ARG A 60 25.76 -7.16 38.04
N LEU A 61 26.07 -6.44 36.96
CA LEU A 61 27.10 -6.85 36.01
C LEU A 61 28.48 -6.53 36.60
N GLY A 62 29.43 -7.46 36.44
CA GLY A 62 30.84 -7.16 36.69
C GLY A 62 31.39 -6.17 35.67
N GLY A 63 32.61 -5.65 35.89
CA GLY A 63 33.19 -4.60 35.03
C GLY A 63 33.25 -4.95 33.54
N VAL A 64 33.51 -6.22 33.18
CA VAL A 64 33.45 -6.69 31.78
C VAL A 64 32.04 -6.62 31.22
N GLY A 65 31.03 -7.05 31.99
CA GLY A 65 29.63 -7.00 31.58
C GLY A 65 29.10 -5.58 31.41
N GLN A 66 29.52 -4.65 32.27
CA GLN A 66 29.19 -3.23 32.15
C GLN A 66 29.78 -2.61 30.87
N LYS A 67 31.05 -2.90 30.56
CA LYS A 67 31.70 -2.46 29.30
C LYS A 67 31.02 -3.06 28.07
N ALA A 68 30.67 -4.34 28.12
CA ALA A 68 29.95 -5.00 27.03
C ALA A 68 28.58 -4.34 26.80
N LEU A 69 27.81 -4.08 27.86
CA LEU A 69 26.52 -3.40 27.74
C LEU A 69 26.67 -1.98 27.17
N ALA A 70 27.66 -1.22 27.65
CA ALA A 70 27.95 0.11 27.12
C ALA A 70 28.32 0.06 25.63
N GLY A 71 29.11 -0.94 25.21
CA GLY A 71 29.44 -1.18 23.81
C GLY A 71 28.21 -1.46 22.96
N VAL A 72 27.31 -2.32 23.44
CA VAL A 72 26.03 -2.61 22.75
C VAL A 72 25.19 -1.34 22.60
N LEU A 73 25.04 -0.55 23.67
CA LEU A 73 24.29 0.71 23.60
C LEU A 73 24.92 1.72 22.63
N ALA A 74 26.27 1.81 22.63
CA ALA A 74 26.98 2.66 21.69
C ALA A 74 26.72 2.25 20.23
N VAL A 75 26.70 0.94 19.94
CA VAL A 75 26.33 0.42 18.61
C VAL A 75 24.88 0.77 18.28
N LEU A 76 23.93 0.55 19.19
CA LEU A 76 22.51 0.84 18.96
C LEU A 76 22.24 2.33 18.67
N VAL A 77 23.04 3.24 19.24
CA VAL A 77 22.98 4.68 18.93
C VAL A 77 23.72 5.02 17.64
N ALA A 78 24.86 4.37 17.37
CA ALA A 78 25.66 4.60 16.18
C ALA A 78 24.94 4.19 14.89
N LEU A 79 24.14 3.12 14.92
CA LEU A 79 23.38 2.62 13.75
C LEU A 79 22.46 3.69 13.13
N PRO A 80 21.49 4.28 13.86
CA PRO A 80 20.64 5.33 13.29
C PRO A 80 21.43 6.58 12.93
N LEU A 81 22.47 6.97 13.71
CA LEU A 81 23.32 8.12 13.37
C LEU A 81 24.05 7.92 12.04
N TRP A 82 24.62 6.73 11.84
CA TRP A 82 25.27 6.37 10.60
C TRP A 82 24.30 6.40 9.43
N PHE A 83 23.09 5.85 9.61
CA PHE A 83 22.04 5.93 8.61
C PHE A 83 21.68 7.38 8.28
N MET A 84 21.51 8.23 9.30
CA MET A 84 21.15 9.63 9.14
C MET A 84 22.20 10.41 8.35
N ILE A 85 23.49 10.16 8.60
CA ILE A 85 24.60 10.79 7.89
C ILE A 85 24.65 10.29 6.45
N LYS A 86 24.63 8.96 6.25
CA LYS A 86 24.80 8.33 4.94
C LYS A 86 23.64 8.63 3.99
N ASN A 87 22.42 8.68 4.51
CA ASN A 87 21.21 8.78 3.71
C ASN A 87 20.55 10.16 3.82
N HIS A 88 21.24 11.20 4.28
CA HIS A 88 20.67 12.55 4.30
C HIS A 88 20.15 12.95 2.89
N PRO A 89 18.92 13.48 2.73
CA PRO A 89 17.96 13.93 3.76
C PRO A 89 16.84 12.92 4.10
N TYR A 90 17.08 11.63 3.92
CA TYR A 90 16.11 10.53 4.10
C TYR A 90 16.13 9.90 5.49
N GLN A 91 16.48 10.65 6.54
CA GLN A 91 16.59 10.12 7.90
C GLN A 91 15.31 9.45 8.40
N TYR A 92 14.16 9.95 7.94
CA TYR A 92 12.84 9.44 8.32
C TYR A 92 12.57 8.01 7.85
N THR A 93 13.29 7.54 6.82
CA THR A 93 13.09 6.18 6.25
C THR A 93 13.91 5.11 6.98
N TYR A 94 14.51 5.46 8.13
CA TYR A 94 15.28 4.51 8.94
C TYR A 94 14.38 3.42 9.53
N TYR A 95 14.78 2.18 9.29
CA TYR A 95 14.30 1.01 10.01
C TYR A 95 15.47 0.36 10.74
N ASN A 96 15.18 -0.24 11.89
CA ASN A 96 16.22 -0.84 12.72
C ASN A 96 16.82 -2.10 12.07
N GLU A 97 18.06 -2.42 12.42
CA GLU A 97 18.77 -3.55 11.81
C GLU A 97 18.14 -4.92 12.12
N LEU A 98 17.33 -5.06 13.19
CA LEU A 98 16.64 -6.32 13.49
C LEU A 98 15.54 -6.64 12.47
N THR A 99 14.98 -5.62 11.81
CA THR A 99 14.05 -5.81 10.68
C THR A 99 14.78 -5.93 9.34
N GLY A 100 16.11 -6.01 9.33
CA GLY A 100 16.94 -5.96 8.11
C GLY A 100 17.11 -4.55 7.55
N GLY A 101 16.95 -3.52 8.39
CA GLY A 101 17.04 -2.13 7.98
C GLY A 101 15.93 -1.71 7.02
N THR A 102 16.09 -0.57 6.35
CA THR A 102 15.11 -0.05 5.37
C THR A 102 14.85 -1.05 4.24
N LYS A 103 15.87 -1.81 3.83
CA LYS A 103 15.74 -2.87 2.82
C LYS A 103 14.81 -4.00 3.27
N GLY A 104 14.98 -4.50 4.50
CA GLY A 104 14.12 -5.57 5.03
C GLY A 104 12.70 -5.10 5.34
N ALA A 105 12.55 -3.80 5.64
CA ALA A 105 11.26 -3.17 5.84
C ALA A 105 10.49 -2.90 4.53
N PHE A 106 11.19 -2.72 3.41
CA PHE A 106 10.59 -2.50 2.10
C PHE A 106 9.59 -3.62 1.76
N ALA A 107 8.44 -3.24 1.20
CA ALA A 107 7.28 -4.11 0.92
C ALA A 107 6.54 -4.67 2.14
N ASN A 108 7.04 -4.53 3.36
CA ASN A 108 6.36 -5.00 4.58
C ASN A 108 5.85 -3.84 5.44
N TYR A 109 6.49 -2.69 5.34
CA TYR A 109 6.15 -1.48 6.08
C TYR A 109 6.26 -0.25 5.16
N GLU A 110 5.57 0.82 5.57
CA GLU A 110 5.60 2.12 4.91
C GLU A 110 6.99 2.76 4.99
N THR A 111 7.63 3.05 3.87
CA THR A 111 9.02 3.55 3.87
C THR A 111 9.12 5.07 3.72
N ASP A 112 8.15 5.74 3.10
CA ASP A 112 8.16 7.20 2.89
C ASP A 112 6.80 7.84 3.14
N TYR A 113 6.31 7.69 4.37
CA TYR A 113 5.03 8.24 4.81
C TYR A 113 4.89 9.77 4.61
N PHE A 114 5.98 10.53 4.78
CA PHE A 114 5.98 12.00 4.66
C PHE A 114 6.38 12.50 3.27
N GLY A 115 6.60 11.60 2.32
CA GLY A 115 7.01 11.94 0.95
C GLY A 115 8.27 12.79 0.90
N VAL A 116 9.29 12.46 1.69
CA VAL A 116 10.58 13.16 1.69
C VAL A 116 11.28 13.03 0.33
N SER A 117 10.94 12.02 -0.48
CA SER A 117 11.40 11.86 -1.87
C SER A 117 10.85 12.91 -2.85
N THR A 118 9.73 13.57 -2.53
CA THR A 118 9.04 14.44 -3.49
C THR A 118 9.85 15.66 -3.93
N ARG A 119 10.69 16.20 -3.06
CA ARG A 119 11.56 17.33 -3.40
C ARG A 119 12.59 16.95 -4.45
N GLU A 120 13.34 15.86 -4.22
CA GLU A 120 14.36 15.39 -5.16
C GLU A 120 13.72 14.99 -6.49
N ILE A 121 12.54 14.35 -6.45
CA ILE A 121 11.75 14.06 -7.64
C ILE A 121 11.41 15.35 -8.40
N ALA A 122 10.89 16.38 -7.71
CA ALA A 122 10.52 17.63 -8.37
C ALA A 122 11.74 18.32 -9.01
N ASP A 123 12.87 18.38 -8.31
CA ASP A 123 14.10 18.99 -8.81
C ASP A 123 14.68 18.21 -10.00
N TRP A 124 14.62 16.88 -9.93
CA TRP A 124 14.98 16.01 -11.05
C TRP A 124 14.06 16.25 -12.25
N MET A 125 12.74 16.31 -12.06
CA MET A 125 11.76 16.53 -13.12
C MET A 125 11.96 17.88 -13.81
N LYS A 126 12.18 18.97 -13.07
CA LYS A 126 12.46 20.31 -13.62
C LYS A 126 13.67 20.31 -14.56
N THR A 127 14.67 19.49 -14.26
CA THR A 127 15.91 19.40 -15.02
C THR A 127 15.80 18.47 -16.22
N ASN A 128 15.09 17.35 -16.07
CA ASN A 128 15.14 16.23 -17.02
C ASN A 128 13.90 16.10 -17.92
N ILE A 129 12.76 16.70 -17.56
CA ILE A 129 11.55 16.64 -18.38
C ILE A 129 11.54 17.81 -19.38
N PRO A 130 11.59 17.53 -20.69
CA PRO A 130 11.62 18.59 -21.69
C PRO A 130 10.34 19.40 -21.67
N ASN A 131 10.48 20.73 -21.61
CA ASN A 131 9.35 21.66 -21.65
C ASN A 131 8.27 21.41 -20.59
N ILE A 132 8.66 20.96 -19.39
CA ILE A 132 7.73 20.67 -18.27
C ILE A 132 6.83 21.86 -17.91
N GLN A 133 7.29 23.09 -18.18
CA GLN A 133 6.54 24.34 -17.97
C GLN A 133 5.40 24.59 -18.96
N LYS A 134 5.17 23.71 -19.95
CA LYS A 134 4.05 23.85 -20.89
C LYS A 134 2.72 23.44 -20.25
N ASP A 135 1.64 24.10 -20.65
CA ASP A 135 0.25 23.84 -20.23
C ASP A 135 -0.36 22.55 -20.78
N THR A 136 0.40 21.88 -21.64
CA THR A 136 0.09 20.58 -22.20
C THR A 136 0.59 19.44 -21.33
N VAL A 137 1.57 19.67 -20.44
CA VAL A 137 2.14 18.60 -19.60
C VAL A 137 1.24 18.38 -18.39
N VAL A 138 0.82 17.14 -18.21
CA VAL A 138 -0.02 16.71 -17.08
C VAL A 138 0.76 15.72 -16.21
N ILE A 139 0.96 16.08 -14.94
CA ILE A 139 1.55 15.19 -13.92
C ILE A 139 0.45 14.61 -13.04
N ALA A 140 0.39 13.28 -12.97
CA ALA A 140 -0.45 12.54 -12.04
C ALA A 140 0.37 12.16 -10.81
N SER A 141 -0.19 12.28 -9.60
CA SER A 141 0.50 11.81 -8.39
C SER A 141 -0.45 11.37 -7.29
N ASP A 142 -0.06 10.34 -6.54
CA ASP A 142 -0.73 9.92 -5.30
C ASP A 142 -0.32 10.77 -4.09
N TYR A 143 0.68 11.64 -4.24
CA TYR A 143 1.17 12.58 -3.24
C TYR A 143 1.19 14.02 -3.78
N PHE A 144 0.04 14.39 -4.33
CA PHE A 144 -0.15 15.61 -5.11
C PHE A 144 0.15 16.91 -4.35
N VAL A 145 -0.30 17.05 -3.10
CA VAL A 145 -0.25 18.35 -2.40
C VAL A 145 1.21 18.81 -2.20
N PRO A 146 2.10 18.02 -1.58
CA PRO A 146 3.49 18.46 -1.40
C PRO A 146 4.26 18.56 -2.71
N LEU A 147 3.99 17.66 -3.67
CA LEU A 147 4.63 17.73 -4.98
C LEU A 147 4.29 19.03 -5.70
N LYS A 148 3.02 19.48 -5.65
CA LYS A 148 2.56 20.71 -6.30
C LYS A 148 3.29 21.95 -5.79
N ASP A 149 3.60 22.01 -4.50
CA ASP A 149 4.25 23.18 -3.89
C ASP A 149 5.63 23.46 -4.50
N TYR A 150 6.32 22.41 -4.97
CA TYR A 150 7.60 22.55 -5.66
C TYR A 150 7.49 23.07 -7.11
N PHE A 151 6.28 23.18 -7.65
CA PHE A 151 6.00 23.67 -9.02
C PHE A 151 5.19 24.98 -9.03
N THR A 152 5.21 25.74 -7.94
CA THR A 152 4.53 27.05 -7.83
C THR A 152 4.98 28.05 -8.90
N ASP A 153 6.26 28.00 -9.32
CA ASP A 153 6.82 28.82 -10.40
C ASP A 153 6.49 28.30 -11.82
N TYR A 154 5.68 27.23 -11.94
CA TYR A 154 5.28 26.60 -13.20
C TYR A 154 3.76 26.75 -13.41
N PRO A 155 3.23 27.98 -13.58
CA PRO A 155 1.79 28.26 -13.52
C PRO A 155 0.96 27.60 -14.62
N LYS A 156 1.62 27.15 -15.69
CA LYS A 156 0.99 26.45 -16.82
C LYS A 156 0.91 24.95 -16.59
N LEU A 157 1.84 24.36 -15.83
CA LEU A 157 1.91 22.93 -15.60
C LEU A 157 0.63 22.42 -14.92
N LYS A 158 0.04 21.36 -15.48
CA LYS A 158 -1.15 20.74 -14.90
C LYS A 158 -0.74 19.59 -14.01
N MET A 159 -1.35 19.53 -12.84
CA MET A 159 -1.13 18.44 -11.89
C MET A 159 -2.46 17.93 -11.39
N ALA A 160 -2.57 16.62 -11.16
CA ALA A 160 -3.78 16.01 -10.64
C ALA A 160 -3.47 14.88 -9.64
N TYR A 161 -4.26 14.84 -8.56
CA TYR A 161 -4.21 13.71 -7.63
C TYR A 161 -4.77 12.45 -8.29
N ARG A 162 -3.99 11.39 -8.37
CA ARG A 162 -4.37 10.08 -8.91
C ARG A 162 -3.73 8.98 -8.08
N ARG A 163 -4.52 8.01 -7.63
CA ARG A 163 -3.97 6.82 -7.00
C ARG A 163 -3.25 5.97 -8.05
N TYR A 164 -2.23 5.22 -7.63
CA TYR A 164 -1.50 4.31 -8.51
C TYR A 164 -2.43 3.34 -9.28
N TYR A 165 -3.45 2.79 -8.61
CA TYR A 165 -4.45 1.88 -9.21
C TYR A 165 -5.46 2.54 -10.14
N GLN A 166 -5.42 3.86 -10.28
CA GLN A 166 -6.25 4.62 -11.20
C GLN A 166 -5.44 5.17 -12.38
N ARG A 167 -4.15 4.83 -12.48
CA ARG A 167 -3.23 5.41 -13.47
C ARG A 167 -3.71 5.22 -14.90
N SER A 168 -4.38 4.12 -15.23
CA SER A 168 -4.87 3.89 -16.59
C SER A 168 -6.12 4.71 -16.93
N GLU A 169 -6.89 5.17 -15.94
CA GLU A 169 -8.22 5.77 -16.14
C GLU A 169 -8.21 7.25 -16.54
N PHE A 170 -7.06 7.90 -16.40
CA PHE A 170 -6.92 9.35 -16.58
C PHE A 170 -5.84 9.67 -17.59
N ASP A 171 -6.00 10.79 -18.29
CA ASP A 171 -4.99 11.30 -19.21
C ASP A 171 -3.90 12.08 -18.44
N TRP A 172 -2.66 11.63 -18.58
CA TRP A 172 -1.46 12.23 -18.00
C TRP A 172 -0.23 11.84 -18.83
N ASP A 173 0.84 12.62 -18.71
CA ASP A 173 2.11 12.39 -19.43
C ASP A 173 3.18 11.81 -18.50
N TYR A 174 3.23 12.29 -17.25
CA TYR A 174 4.13 11.79 -16.21
C TYR A 174 3.38 11.42 -14.93
N GLY A 175 3.74 10.31 -14.32
CA GLY A 175 3.26 9.85 -13.02
C GLY A 175 4.34 9.98 -11.96
N VAL A 176 4.01 10.50 -10.78
CA VAL A 176 4.86 10.50 -9.60
C VAL A 176 4.17 9.71 -8.49
N PHE A 177 4.73 8.55 -8.16
CA PHE A 177 4.13 7.64 -7.19
C PHE A 177 5.12 7.27 -6.10
N LEU A 178 4.66 7.29 -4.86
CA LEU A 178 5.43 6.87 -3.70
C LEU A 178 5.12 5.42 -3.40
N THR A 179 6.14 4.65 -3.05
CA THR A 179 5.97 3.20 -2.84
C THR A 179 5.12 2.86 -1.62
N GLY A 180 4.96 3.81 -0.69
CA GLY A 180 4.05 3.69 0.45
C GLY A 180 2.59 3.41 0.13
N HIS A 181 2.10 3.96 -0.99
CA HIS A 181 0.70 3.78 -1.40
C HIS A 181 0.47 2.55 -2.29
N LEU A 182 1.53 1.80 -2.60
CA LEU A 182 1.46 0.57 -3.38
C LEU A 182 1.33 -0.64 -2.45
N ASN A 183 0.61 -1.65 -2.90
CA ASN A 183 0.38 -2.86 -2.14
C ASN A 183 1.69 -3.68 -2.13
N PRO A 184 2.07 -4.25 -0.97
CA PRO A 184 3.22 -5.14 -0.81
C PRO A 184 3.47 -6.14 -1.95
N SER A 185 2.40 -6.71 -2.52
CA SER A 185 2.46 -7.69 -3.61
C SER A 185 3.24 -7.20 -4.83
N HIS A 186 3.19 -5.91 -5.15
CA HIS A 186 3.88 -5.34 -6.32
C HIS A 186 5.40 -5.46 -6.21
N PHE A 187 5.94 -5.46 -4.99
CA PHE A 187 7.39 -5.51 -4.74
C PHE A 187 7.92 -6.94 -4.59
N ARG A 188 7.04 -7.90 -4.29
CA ARG A 188 7.42 -9.31 -4.05
C ARG A 188 7.77 -10.05 -5.34
N ASN A 189 7.28 -9.57 -6.48
CA ASN A 189 7.63 -10.10 -7.79
C ASN A 189 8.61 -9.15 -8.49
N ALA A 190 9.89 -9.57 -8.59
CA ALA A 190 10.96 -8.76 -9.18
C ALA A 190 10.71 -8.39 -10.66
N GLY A 191 9.83 -9.11 -11.35
CA GLY A 191 9.44 -8.79 -12.73
C GLY A 191 8.37 -7.71 -12.86
N VAL A 192 7.69 -7.34 -11.76
CA VAL A 192 6.54 -6.41 -11.74
C VAL A 192 6.98 -4.98 -11.44
N PHE A 193 7.95 -4.82 -10.53
CA PHE A 193 8.38 -3.52 -10.04
C PHE A 193 9.88 -3.27 -10.33
N PRO A 194 10.26 -2.07 -10.82
CA PRO A 194 9.41 -0.91 -11.07
C PRO A 194 8.52 -1.09 -12.32
N PRO A 195 7.36 -0.41 -12.38
CA PRO A 195 6.46 -0.52 -13.52
C PRO A 195 7.09 0.01 -14.81
N ALA A 196 6.56 -0.44 -15.95
CA ALA A 196 7.01 -0.01 -17.26
C ALA A 196 6.93 1.52 -17.43
N GLY A 197 7.89 2.11 -18.13
CA GLY A 197 7.97 3.55 -18.31
C GLY A 197 8.57 4.30 -17.12
N THR A 198 9.04 3.61 -16.07
CA THR A 198 9.82 4.24 -15.00
C THR A 198 11.10 4.86 -15.57
N ILE A 199 11.23 6.19 -15.45
CA ILE A 199 12.39 6.96 -15.95
C ILE A 199 13.29 7.48 -14.82
N HIS A 200 12.81 7.47 -13.58
CA HIS A 200 13.59 7.87 -12.41
C HIS A 200 13.07 7.19 -11.14
N LYS A 201 13.97 6.96 -10.18
CA LYS A 201 13.69 6.35 -8.88
C LYS A 201 14.52 7.03 -7.80
N ILE A 202 13.94 7.20 -6.62
CA ILE A 202 14.67 7.53 -5.40
C ILE A 202 14.93 6.25 -4.63
N GLU A 203 16.20 5.93 -4.39
CA GLU A 203 16.63 4.73 -3.68
C GLU A 203 17.34 5.08 -2.37
N VAL A 204 16.86 4.50 -1.28
CA VAL A 204 17.44 4.68 0.06
C VAL A 204 17.76 3.33 0.65
N ASN A 205 19.05 3.07 0.86
CA ASN A 205 19.56 1.83 1.47
C ASN A 205 18.94 0.54 0.85
N GLY A 206 18.77 0.51 -0.47
CA GLY A 206 18.23 -0.63 -1.21
C GLY A 206 16.70 -0.70 -1.29
N ALA A 207 15.98 0.29 -0.78
CA ALA A 207 14.53 0.45 -0.96
C ALA A 207 14.23 1.57 -1.95
N THR A 208 13.36 1.33 -2.93
CA THR A 208 12.81 2.41 -3.76
C THR A 208 11.69 3.09 -3.01
N ILE A 209 11.78 4.40 -2.81
CA ILE A 209 10.77 5.15 -2.02
C ILE A 209 9.89 6.08 -2.86
N GLY A 210 10.32 6.40 -4.08
CA GLY A 210 9.55 7.22 -5.01
C GLY A 210 9.96 6.97 -6.46
N LEU A 211 9.03 7.21 -7.38
CA LEU A 211 9.15 6.91 -8.81
C LEU A 211 8.71 8.09 -9.66
N VAL A 212 9.34 8.23 -10.83
CA VAL A 212 8.79 9.00 -11.95
C VAL A 212 8.56 8.05 -13.11
N ILE A 213 7.33 8.00 -13.60
CA ILE A 213 6.88 7.17 -14.72
C ILE A 213 6.54 8.11 -15.88
N LYS A 214 7.06 7.83 -17.07
CA LYS A 214 6.58 8.43 -18.31
C LYS A 214 5.56 7.49 -18.95
N ARG A 215 4.39 8.01 -19.32
CA ARG A 215 3.41 7.20 -20.02
C ARG A 215 3.95 6.76 -21.38
N ILE A 216 3.90 5.45 -21.65
CA ILE A 216 4.41 4.86 -22.90
C ILE A 216 3.48 5.16 -24.07
N SER A 217 2.17 4.98 -23.87
CA SER A 217 1.12 5.33 -24.81
C SER A 217 -0.17 5.67 -24.08
N LYS A 218 -1.14 6.25 -24.80
CA LYS A 218 -2.49 6.52 -24.26
C LYS A 218 -3.49 5.39 -24.56
N ASP A 219 -3.03 4.24 -25.05
CA ASP A 219 -3.94 3.14 -25.45
C ASP A 219 -4.76 2.62 -24.26
N ASP A 220 -4.15 2.57 -23.06
CA ASP A 220 -4.83 2.21 -21.81
C ASP A 220 -6.00 3.15 -21.49
N PHE A 221 -5.75 4.45 -21.51
CA PHE A 221 -6.75 5.49 -21.29
C PHE A 221 -7.85 5.44 -22.34
N MET A 222 -7.49 5.35 -23.62
CA MET A 222 -8.45 5.31 -24.72
C MET A 222 -9.36 4.08 -24.65
N GLY A 223 -8.80 2.91 -24.33
CA GLY A 223 -9.57 1.69 -24.10
C GLY A 223 -10.59 1.87 -22.98
N ILE A 224 -10.18 2.45 -21.85
CA ILE A 224 -11.08 2.71 -20.72
C ILE A 224 -12.15 3.77 -21.06
N GLN A 225 -11.82 4.80 -21.85
CA GLN A 225 -12.83 5.77 -22.30
C GLN A 225 -13.87 5.14 -23.23
N LEU A 226 -13.47 4.23 -24.12
CA LEU A 226 -14.40 3.49 -24.97
C LEU A 226 -15.35 2.62 -24.13
N ILE A 227 -14.83 1.98 -23.07
CA ILE A 227 -15.68 1.23 -22.12
C ILE A 227 -16.72 2.16 -21.48
N LYS A 228 -16.31 3.35 -21.01
CA LYS A 228 -17.21 4.34 -20.41
C LYS A 228 -18.28 4.85 -21.39
N GLN A 229 -18.01 4.80 -22.69
CA GLN A 229 -18.97 5.14 -23.76
C GLN A 229 -19.87 3.97 -24.17
N GLY A 230 -19.72 2.79 -23.56
CA GLY A 230 -20.43 1.56 -23.94
C GLY A 230 -19.87 0.84 -25.17
N LYS A 231 -18.77 1.34 -25.75
CA LYS A 231 -18.11 0.77 -26.93
C LYS A 231 -17.12 -0.33 -26.55
N ILE A 232 -17.63 -1.37 -25.89
CA ILE A 232 -16.79 -2.39 -25.26
C ILE A 232 -15.92 -3.13 -26.28
N ALA A 233 -16.48 -3.58 -27.41
CA ALA A 233 -15.73 -4.31 -28.42
C ALA A 233 -14.59 -3.47 -29.05
N GLU A 234 -14.82 -2.16 -29.27
CA GLU A 234 -13.82 -1.24 -29.80
C GLU A 234 -12.67 -0.98 -28.80
N SER A 235 -12.90 -1.17 -27.49
CA SER A 235 -11.87 -0.96 -26.46
C SER A 235 -10.76 -2.02 -26.45
N ILE A 236 -11.09 -3.25 -26.84
CA ILE A 236 -10.22 -4.42 -26.75
C ILE A 236 -8.86 -4.21 -27.45
N PRO A 237 -8.78 -3.78 -28.73
CA PRO A 237 -7.48 -3.60 -29.40
C PRO A 237 -6.58 -2.57 -28.70
N TYR A 238 -7.16 -1.51 -28.11
CA TYR A 238 -6.40 -0.53 -27.34
C TYR A 238 -5.86 -1.13 -26.02
N LEU A 239 -6.71 -1.87 -25.30
CA LEU A 239 -6.31 -2.53 -24.06
C LEU A 239 -5.30 -3.66 -24.29
N GLU A 240 -5.41 -4.42 -25.38
CA GLU A 240 -4.44 -5.45 -25.78
C GLU A 240 -3.07 -4.83 -26.07
N LYS A 241 -3.04 -3.71 -26.80
CA LYS A 241 -1.80 -2.96 -27.07
C LYS A 241 -1.21 -2.37 -25.79
N ALA A 242 -2.03 -1.81 -24.91
CA ALA A 242 -1.58 -1.33 -23.61
C ALA A 242 -0.95 -2.45 -22.76
N ARG A 243 -1.58 -3.64 -22.73
CA ARG A 243 -1.05 -4.83 -22.06
C ARG A 243 0.27 -5.31 -22.67
N GLN A 244 0.45 -5.19 -23.99
CA GLN A 244 1.73 -5.52 -24.62
C GLN A 244 2.86 -4.56 -24.22
N LEU A 245 2.54 -3.27 -24.06
CA LEU A 245 3.50 -2.24 -23.67
C LEU A 245 3.85 -2.28 -22.18
N ASP A 246 2.88 -2.63 -21.34
CA ASP A 246 3.06 -2.85 -19.90
C ASP A 246 2.35 -4.13 -19.45
N PRO A 247 3.03 -5.29 -19.57
CA PRO A 247 2.45 -6.58 -19.18
C PRO A 247 2.15 -6.70 -17.68
N ASN A 248 2.68 -5.82 -16.84
CA ASN A 248 2.47 -5.88 -15.40
C ASN A 248 1.46 -4.84 -14.91
N ASN A 249 0.71 -4.23 -15.82
CA ASN A 249 -0.37 -3.31 -15.47
C ASN A 249 -1.65 -4.07 -15.10
N GLU A 250 -1.82 -4.35 -13.81
CA GLU A 250 -2.99 -5.02 -13.24
C GLU A 250 -4.30 -4.30 -13.56
N VAL A 251 -4.27 -2.97 -13.67
CA VAL A 251 -5.45 -2.15 -14.02
C VAL A 251 -5.87 -2.43 -15.46
N VAL A 252 -4.94 -2.40 -16.41
CA VAL A 252 -5.24 -2.71 -17.83
C VAL A 252 -5.76 -4.15 -17.97
N ARG A 253 -5.17 -5.10 -17.23
CA ARG A 253 -5.63 -6.50 -17.23
C ARG A 253 -7.06 -6.64 -16.72
N LEU A 254 -7.42 -5.95 -15.65
CA LEU A 254 -8.80 -5.93 -15.16
C LEU A 254 -9.77 -5.36 -16.21
N TYR A 255 -9.44 -4.23 -16.81
CA TYR A 255 -10.30 -3.62 -17.84
C TYR A 255 -10.44 -4.51 -19.07
N LEU A 256 -9.37 -5.18 -19.49
CA LEU A 256 -9.39 -6.13 -20.60
C LEU A 256 -10.23 -7.38 -20.26
N ALA A 257 -10.09 -7.92 -19.05
CA ALA A 257 -10.92 -9.02 -18.55
C ALA A 257 -12.41 -8.65 -18.55
N ASN A 258 -12.76 -7.47 -18.02
CA ASN A 258 -14.12 -6.95 -18.05
C ASN A 258 -14.65 -6.82 -19.49
N ALA A 259 -13.85 -6.30 -20.41
CA ALA A 259 -14.23 -6.19 -21.82
C ALA A 259 -14.49 -7.58 -22.42
N TYR A 260 -13.64 -8.56 -22.13
CA TYR A 260 -13.80 -9.94 -22.58
C TYR A 260 -15.06 -10.62 -22.03
N VAL A 261 -15.39 -10.45 -20.74
CA VAL A 261 -16.67 -10.93 -20.18
C VAL A 261 -17.85 -10.39 -20.97
N ASN A 262 -17.86 -9.08 -21.24
CA ASN A 262 -18.95 -8.40 -21.93
C ASN A 262 -19.14 -8.88 -23.39
N VAL A 263 -18.08 -9.33 -24.05
CA VAL A 263 -18.16 -9.88 -25.42
C VAL A 263 -18.23 -11.42 -25.46
N GLY A 264 -18.41 -12.07 -24.31
CA GLY A 264 -18.55 -13.53 -24.20
C GLY A 264 -17.24 -14.33 -24.28
N LYS A 265 -16.08 -13.66 -24.22
CA LYS A 265 -14.75 -14.28 -24.24
C LYS A 265 -14.30 -14.67 -22.83
N PHE A 266 -15.04 -15.58 -22.20
CA PHE A 266 -14.85 -15.87 -20.77
C PHE A 266 -13.49 -16.51 -20.45
N ASN A 267 -12.95 -17.36 -21.33
CA ASN A 267 -11.64 -17.99 -21.10
C ASN A 267 -10.50 -16.97 -21.16
N GLU A 268 -10.54 -16.04 -22.11
CA GLU A 268 -9.59 -14.93 -22.20
C GLU A 268 -9.71 -14.00 -20.99
N SER A 269 -10.93 -13.73 -20.51
CA SER A 269 -11.13 -13.01 -19.26
C SER A 269 -10.49 -13.71 -18.07
N LEU A 270 -10.64 -15.04 -17.93
CA LEU A 270 -10.02 -15.78 -16.84
C LEU A 270 -8.49 -15.67 -16.87
N GLN A 271 -7.88 -15.71 -18.05
CA GLN A 271 -6.42 -15.56 -18.20
C GLN A 271 -5.96 -14.17 -17.74
N GLU A 272 -6.67 -13.12 -18.12
CA GLU A 272 -6.33 -11.75 -17.71
C GLU A 272 -6.55 -11.51 -16.21
N CYS A 273 -7.65 -12.03 -15.64
CA CYS A 273 -7.87 -12.00 -14.19
C CYS A 273 -6.77 -12.75 -13.44
N GLN A 274 -6.41 -13.96 -13.88
CA GLN A 274 -5.35 -14.75 -13.26
C GLN A 274 -4.02 -13.96 -13.23
N LYS A 275 -3.67 -13.32 -14.34
CA LYS A 275 -2.47 -12.49 -14.42
C LYS A 275 -2.54 -11.24 -13.55
N ALA A 276 -3.71 -10.60 -13.45
CA ALA A 276 -3.91 -9.48 -12.53
C ALA A 276 -3.75 -9.91 -11.07
N LEU A 277 -4.26 -11.09 -10.69
CA LEU A 277 -4.15 -11.63 -9.33
C LEU A 277 -2.76 -12.17 -8.99
N GLU A 278 -1.98 -12.61 -9.98
CA GLU A 278 -0.54 -12.89 -9.81
C GLU A 278 0.26 -11.62 -9.40
N ILE A 279 -0.20 -10.44 -9.83
CA ILE A 279 0.42 -9.14 -9.52
C ILE A 279 -0.13 -8.57 -8.22
N PHE A 280 -1.45 -8.55 -8.08
CA PHE A 280 -2.17 -8.02 -6.92
C PHE A 280 -3.23 -9.03 -6.45
N PRO A 281 -2.88 -9.94 -5.52
CA PRO A 281 -3.76 -11.03 -5.09
C PRO A 281 -5.09 -10.59 -4.45
N GLU A 282 -5.10 -9.44 -3.79
CA GLU A 282 -6.28 -8.88 -3.12
C GLU A 282 -7.05 -7.91 -4.05
N TYR A 283 -6.86 -8.02 -5.37
CA TYR A 283 -7.55 -7.15 -6.31
C TYR A 283 -9.02 -7.56 -6.47
N LEU A 284 -9.88 -7.07 -5.57
CA LEU A 284 -11.30 -7.45 -5.49
C LEU A 284 -12.01 -7.36 -6.84
N GLY A 285 -11.74 -6.33 -7.64
CA GLY A 285 -12.28 -6.18 -8.99
C GLY A 285 -11.96 -7.37 -9.89
N ALA A 286 -10.70 -7.85 -9.90
CA ALA A 286 -10.30 -9.00 -10.70
C ALA A 286 -10.93 -10.30 -10.18
N MET A 287 -11.05 -10.47 -8.86
CA MET A 287 -11.73 -11.62 -8.25
C MET A 287 -13.21 -11.67 -8.64
N THR A 288 -13.91 -10.54 -8.57
CA THR A 288 -15.32 -10.42 -8.99
C THR A 288 -15.46 -10.71 -10.49
N THR A 289 -14.63 -10.11 -11.36
CA THR A 289 -14.66 -10.38 -12.81
C THR A 289 -14.39 -11.85 -13.14
N MET A 290 -13.46 -12.48 -12.43
CA MET A 290 -13.14 -13.90 -12.58
C MET A 290 -14.34 -14.77 -12.20
N ALA A 291 -15.04 -14.42 -11.11
CA ALA A 291 -16.27 -15.11 -10.71
C ALA A 291 -17.40 -14.95 -11.74
N ILE A 292 -17.56 -13.77 -12.35
CA ILE A 292 -18.54 -13.56 -13.43
C ILE A 292 -18.21 -14.45 -14.62
N ALA A 293 -16.94 -14.55 -15.02
CA ALA A 293 -16.52 -15.44 -16.09
C ALA A 293 -16.81 -16.92 -15.73
N TYR A 294 -16.58 -17.34 -14.48
CA TYR A 294 -16.91 -18.69 -14.01
C TYR A 294 -18.40 -19.00 -14.05
N ILE A 295 -19.27 -18.08 -13.62
CA ILE A 295 -20.74 -18.23 -13.70
C ILE A 295 -21.16 -18.50 -15.15
N ASN A 296 -20.61 -17.75 -16.11
CA ASN A 296 -20.93 -17.90 -17.52
C ASN A 296 -20.40 -19.20 -18.13
N LEU A 297 -19.33 -19.76 -17.57
CA LEU A 297 -18.80 -21.09 -17.92
C LEU A 297 -19.48 -22.23 -17.14
N ASN A 298 -20.53 -21.95 -16.37
CA ASN A 298 -21.23 -22.89 -15.47
C ASN A 298 -20.32 -23.51 -14.39
N GLN A 299 -19.21 -22.84 -14.06
CA GLN A 299 -18.29 -23.23 -12.97
C GLN A 299 -18.69 -22.54 -11.67
N ASN A 300 -19.93 -22.76 -11.21
CA ASN A 300 -20.52 -21.99 -10.12
C ASN A 300 -19.78 -22.17 -8.78
N ASP A 301 -19.20 -23.35 -8.52
CA ASP A 301 -18.42 -23.61 -7.31
C ASP A 301 -17.20 -22.67 -7.20
N ASN A 302 -16.48 -22.48 -8.30
CA ASN A 302 -15.36 -21.55 -8.38
C ASN A 302 -15.82 -20.10 -8.19
N ALA A 303 -16.97 -19.73 -8.77
CA ALA A 303 -17.53 -18.40 -8.59
C ALA A 303 -17.90 -18.12 -7.12
N VAL A 304 -18.57 -19.07 -6.46
CA VAL A 304 -18.94 -18.97 -5.04
C VAL A 304 -17.70 -18.80 -4.17
N PHE A 305 -16.64 -19.58 -4.42
CA PHE A 305 -15.37 -19.44 -3.69
C PHE A 305 -14.81 -18.02 -3.83
N MET A 306 -14.63 -17.54 -5.06
CA MET A 306 -14.05 -16.22 -5.31
C MET A 306 -14.88 -15.08 -4.71
N LEU A 307 -16.21 -15.17 -4.77
CA LEU A 307 -17.11 -14.12 -4.27
C LEU A 307 -17.17 -14.10 -2.74
N ASN A 308 -17.06 -15.26 -2.08
CA ASN A 308 -16.91 -15.30 -0.63
C ASN A 308 -15.58 -14.67 -0.18
N GLU A 309 -14.49 -14.88 -0.92
CA GLU A 309 -13.22 -14.20 -0.65
C GLU A 309 -13.29 -12.69 -0.86
N VAL A 310 -14.11 -12.21 -1.80
CA VAL A 310 -14.37 -10.77 -1.94
C VAL A 310 -15.17 -10.23 -0.76
N LEU A 311 -16.23 -10.92 -0.34
CA LEU A 311 -17.09 -10.49 0.77
C LEU A 311 -16.45 -10.65 2.15
N SER A 312 -15.43 -11.50 2.31
CA SER A 312 -14.64 -11.57 3.54
C SER A 312 -13.75 -10.33 3.72
N GLN A 313 -13.30 -9.74 2.62
CA GLN A 313 -12.47 -8.52 2.59
C GLN A 313 -13.32 -7.25 2.57
N ASP A 314 -14.39 -7.24 1.78
CA ASP A 314 -15.36 -6.15 1.71
C ASP A 314 -16.79 -6.71 1.83
N PRO A 315 -17.32 -6.84 3.06
CA PRO A 315 -18.69 -7.30 3.30
C PRO A 315 -19.78 -6.38 2.73
N THR A 316 -19.42 -5.18 2.26
CA THR A 316 -20.33 -4.20 1.68
C THR A 316 -20.32 -4.19 0.15
N ASN A 317 -19.53 -5.05 -0.48
CA ASN A 317 -19.43 -5.16 -1.93
C ASN A 317 -20.73 -5.71 -2.54
N ARG A 318 -21.58 -4.80 -3.02
CA ARG A 318 -22.92 -5.14 -3.54
C ARG A 318 -22.83 -5.98 -4.81
N ASP A 319 -21.88 -5.68 -5.70
CA ASP A 319 -21.71 -6.43 -6.95
C ASP A 319 -21.35 -7.88 -6.65
N ALA A 320 -20.38 -8.11 -5.75
CA ALA A 320 -19.99 -9.46 -5.34
C ALA A 320 -21.15 -10.23 -4.71
N ALA A 321 -21.91 -9.61 -3.81
CA ALA A 321 -23.08 -10.24 -3.21
C ALA A 321 -24.19 -10.57 -4.22
N GLN A 322 -24.42 -9.70 -5.22
CA GLN A 322 -25.38 -9.98 -6.29
C GLN A 322 -24.94 -11.18 -7.14
N TYR A 323 -23.68 -11.23 -7.57
CA TYR A 323 -23.15 -12.36 -8.31
C TYR A 323 -23.11 -13.64 -7.47
N LEU A 324 -22.94 -13.54 -6.14
CA LEU A 324 -22.94 -14.70 -5.26
C LEU A 324 -24.34 -15.32 -5.19
N ALA A 325 -25.37 -14.49 -5.09
CA ALA A 325 -26.75 -14.97 -5.16
C ALA A 325 -27.04 -15.65 -6.51
N ILE A 326 -26.57 -15.08 -7.63
CA ILE A 326 -26.72 -15.69 -8.97
C ILE A 326 -26.01 -17.04 -9.04
N ALA A 327 -24.79 -17.13 -8.51
CA ALA A 327 -24.02 -18.38 -8.51
C ALA A 327 -24.73 -19.48 -7.70
N TYR A 328 -25.28 -19.15 -6.53
CA TYR A 328 -26.07 -20.09 -5.72
C TYR A 328 -27.35 -20.55 -6.43
N GLU A 329 -28.05 -19.66 -7.13
CA GLU A 329 -29.22 -20.06 -7.93
C GLU A 329 -28.85 -21.04 -9.04
N ARG A 330 -27.73 -20.82 -9.73
CA ARG A 330 -27.24 -21.75 -10.76
C ARG A 330 -26.80 -23.10 -10.21
N GLN A 331 -26.44 -23.18 -8.91
CA GLN A 331 -26.22 -24.45 -8.21
C GLN A 331 -27.53 -25.10 -7.72
N GLY A 332 -28.67 -24.41 -7.79
CA GLY A 332 -29.93 -24.86 -7.19
C GLY A 332 -30.05 -24.58 -5.68
N ASN A 333 -29.12 -23.83 -5.09
CA ASN A 333 -29.16 -23.44 -3.68
C ASN A 333 -29.95 -22.14 -3.48
N THR A 334 -31.26 -22.20 -3.73
CA THR A 334 -32.17 -21.04 -3.63
C THR A 334 -32.23 -20.46 -2.22
N ALA A 335 -32.02 -21.28 -1.18
CA ALA A 335 -32.02 -20.82 0.21
C ALA A 335 -30.85 -19.85 0.47
N ALA A 336 -29.63 -20.21 0.07
CA ALA A 336 -28.45 -19.34 0.21
C ALA A 336 -28.59 -18.06 -0.64
N ALA A 337 -29.10 -18.17 -1.87
CA ALA A 337 -29.33 -17.00 -2.72
C ALA A 337 -30.29 -15.99 -2.09
N ASN A 338 -31.41 -16.46 -1.52
CA ASN A 338 -32.38 -15.61 -0.84
C ASN A 338 -31.83 -14.97 0.43
N GLN A 339 -30.99 -15.69 1.17
CA GLN A 339 -30.31 -15.15 2.35
C GLN A 339 -29.39 -13.98 1.97
N ILE A 340 -28.57 -14.12 0.93
CA ILE A 340 -27.68 -13.05 0.46
C ILE A 340 -28.48 -11.83 -0.02
N ARG A 341 -29.57 -12.03 -0.77
CA ARG A 341 -30.43 -10.93 -1.21
C ARG A 341 -31.13 -10.21 -0.06
N ALA A 342 -31.59 -10.94 0.95
CA ALA A 342 -32.18 -10.34 2.14
C ALA A 342 -31.16 -9.46 2.89
N GLN A 343 -29.91 -9.90 3.01
CA GLN A 343 -28.83 -9.10 3.58
C GLN A 343 -28.59 -7.81 2.78
N LEU A 344 -28.58 -7.90 1.44
CA LEU A 344 -28.40 -6.72 0.57
C LEU A 344 -29.53 -5.69 0.67
N GLN A 345 -30.76 -6.13 0.95
CA GLN A 345 -31.92 -5.25 1.14
C GLN A 345 -31.88 -4.54 2.50
N GLN A 346 -31.35 -5.19 3.54
CA GLN A 346 -31.20 -4.59 4.87
C GLN A 346 -30.07 -3.55 4.96
N GLN A 347 -29.17 -3.53 3.97
CA GLN A 347 -28.08 -2.56 3.86
C GLN A 347 -28.45 -1.29 3.05
N GLN A 348 -29.71 -1.15 2.63
CA GLN A 348 -30.26 0.10 2.06
C GLN A 348 -30.73 1.03 3.17
#